data_AF-A0A377V2S4-F1
#
_entry.id   AF-A0A377V2S4-F1
#
_cell.length_a   1.000
_cell.length_b   1.000
_cell.length_c   1.000
_cell.angle_alpha   90.00
_cell.angle_beta   90.00
_cell.angle_gamma   90.00
#
_symmetry.space_group_name_H-M   'P 1'
#
loop_
_entity.id
_entity.type
_entity.pdbx_description
1 polymer ?
#
loop_
_entity_poly.entity_id
_entity_poly.type
_entity_poly.pdbx_seq_one_letter_code
_entity_poly.pdbx_strand_id
1 'polypeptide(L)'
;MAFANLNDVAGLAEAMLKYVFKAVLEERADDMQFFAERVDKDAIDRLQRFITADFAQVDYTDAVTILENCGKQFENPVYWGVDLSSEHERYLAEEHFKAPVVGEKLPERH
;
A
#
# COMPACT_ATOMS: atom_id res chain seq x y z
N MET A 1 5.92 -20.43 -0.54
CA MET A 1 5.38 -21.20 -1.68
C MET A 1 6.52 -21.43 -2.66
N ALA A 2 6.81 -22.68 -3.04
CA ALA A 2 7.74 -22.92 -4.15
C ALA A 2 7.00 -22.61 -5.47
N PHE A 3 7.65 -21.91 -6.40
CA PHE A 3 7.10 -21.49 -7.72
C PHE A 3 6.05 -20.36 -7.73
N ALA A 4 5.86 -19.64 -6.62
CA ALA A 4 4.98 -18.47 -6.58
C ALA A 4 5.57 -17.29 -7.37
N ASN A 5 4.78 -16.67 -8.23
CA ASN A 5 5.13 -15.41 -8.90
C ASN A 5 4.79 -14.21 -7.99
N LEU A 6 5.12 -12.99 -8.42
CA LEU A 6 4.86 -11.78 -7.63
C LEU A 6 3.38 -11.62 -7.29
N ASN A 7 2.47 -12.02 -8.20
CA ASN A 7 1.03 -11.95 -7.98
C ASN A 7 0.56 -12.92 -6.89
N ASP A 8 1.14 -14.12 -6.83
CA ASP A 8 0.84 -15.10 -5.79
C ASP A 8 1.29 -14.59 -4.40
N VAL A 9 2.47 -13.97 -4.33
CA VAL A 9 3.00 -13.38 -3.09
C VAL A 9 2.16 -12.16 -2.67
N ALA A 10 1.81 -11.30 -3.63
CA ALA A 10 0.96 -10.14 -3.41
C ALA A 10 -0.43 -10.53 -2.90
N GLY A 11 -1.07 -11.51 -3.55
CA GLY A 11 -2.39 -12.01 -3.15
C GLY A 11 -2.35 -12.69 -1.77
N LEU A 12 -1.29 -13.41 -1.44
CA LEU A 12 -1.11 -13.97 -0.10
C LEU A 12 -0.94 -12.88 0.96
N ALA A 13 -0.13 -11.86 0.68
CA ALA A 13 0.08 -10.74 1.59
C ALA A 13 -1.23 -9.95 1.81
N GLU A 14 -1.98 -9.70 0.74
CA GLU A 14 -3.30 -9.09 0.80
C GLU A 14 -4.26 -9.91 1.68
N ALA A 15 -4.39 -11.21 1.40
CA ALA A 15 -5.27 -12.10 2.16
C ALA A 15 -4.89 -12.14 3.65
N MET A 16 -3.60 -12.19 3.96
CA MET A 16 -3.09 -12.18 5.33
C MET A 16 -3.44 -10.86 6.04
N LEU A 17 -3.18 -9.70 5.42
CA LEU A 17 -3.47 -8.40 6.02
C LEU A 17 -4.98 -8.20 6.25
N LYS A 18 -5.81 -8.54 5.24
CA LYS A 18 -7.27 -8.51 5.36
C LYS A 18 -7.77 -9.42 6.47
N TYR A 19 -7.19 -10.61 6.62
CA TYR A 19 -7.54 -11.53 7.70
C TYR A 19 -7.20 -10.96 9.08
N VAL A 20 -5.97 -10.46 9.26
CA VAL A 20 -5.52 -9.89 10.55
C VAL A 20 -6.39 -8.70 10.95
N PHE A 21 -6.70 -7.80 10.01
CA PHE A 21 -7.55 -6.63 10.31
C PHE A 21 -8.99 -7.02 10.65
N LYS A 22 -9.56 -8.02 9.96
CA LYS A 22 -10.87 -8.57 10.35
C LYS A 22 -10.84 -9.13 11.76
N ALA A 23 -9.84 -9.96 12.08
CA ALA A 23 -9.69 -10.54 13.42
C ALA A 23 -9.55 -9.46 14.50
N VAL A 24 -8.78 -8.38 14.25
CA VAL A 24 -8.68 -7.26 15.20
C VAL A 24 -10.01 -6.55 15.40
N LEU A 25 -10.76 -6.27 14.32
CA LEU A 25 -12.06 -5.61 14.42
C LEU A 25 -13.12 -6.48 15.12
N GLU A 26 -13.08 -7.81 14.92
CA GLU A 26 -14.06 -8.74 15.48
C GLU A 26 -13.71 -9.18 16.91
N GLU A 27 -12.44 -9.48 17.19
CA GLU A 27 -11.99 -10.04 18.47
C GLU A 27 -11.53 -8.97 19.47
N ARG A 28 -11.22 -7.74 19.01
CA ARG A 28 -10.68 -6.64 19.83
C ARG A 28 -11.43 -5.33 19.63
N ALA A 29 -12.74 -5.40 19.43
CA ALA A 29 -13.59 -4.23 19.21
C ALA A 29 -13.49 -3.18 20.33
N ASP A 30 -13.42 -3.60 21.60
CA ASP A 30 -13.31 -2.69 22.75
C ASP A 30 -12.00 -1.88 22.73
N ASP A 31 -10.88 -2.52 22.43
CA ASP A 31 -9.57 -1.86 22.28
C ASP A 31 -9.58 -0.90 21.09
N MET A 32 -10.19 -1.33 19.97
CA MET A 32 -10.34 -0.49 18.78
C MET A 32 -11.20 0.74 19.03
N GLN A 33 -12.27 0.61 19.82
CA GLN A 33 -13.09 1.74 20.23
C GLN A 33 -12.29 2.70 21.13
N PHE A 34 -11.50 2.17 22.06
CA PHE A 34 -10.61 2.99 22.87
C PHE A 34 -9.60 3.77 22.00
N PHE A 35 -9.00 3.13 20.99
CA PHE A 35 -8.11 3.80 20.04
C PHE A 35 -8.84 4.89 19.25
N ALA A 36 -10.08 4.63 18.81
CA ALA A 36 -10.90 5.61 18.11
C ALA A 36 -11.19 6.85 18.98
N GLU A 37 -11.48 6.64 20.26
CA GLU A 37 -11.80 7.75 21.18
C GLU A 37 -10.57 8.56 21.60
N ARG A 38 -9.39 7.94 21.68
CA ARG A 38 -8.21 8.53 22.34
C ARG A 38 -7.02 8.83 21.45
N VAL A 39 -6.90 8.17 20.32
CA VAL A 39 -5.70 8.24 19.46
C VAL A 39 -6.07 8.72 18.06
N ASP A 40 -7.01 8.04 17.42
CA ASP A 40 -7.36 8.30 16.03
C ASP A 40 -8.82 7.88 15.76
N LYS A 41 -9.71 8.88 15.71
CA LYS A 41 -11.15 8.71 15.46
C LYS A 41 -11.49 7.94 14.19
N ASP A 42 -10.59 7.93 13.21
CA ASP A 42 -10.81 7.29 11.91
C ASP A 42 -10.18 5.89 11.86
N ALA A 43 -9.62 5.37 12.96
CA ALA A 43 -8.90 4.09 12.98
C ALA A 43 -9.76 2.90 12.54
N ILE A 44 -10.99 2.79 13.05
CA ILE A 44 -11.93 1.70 12.71
C ILE A 44 -12.31 1.81 11.23
N ASP A 45 -12.74 2.99 10.79
CA ASP A 45 -13.12 3.27 9.40
C ASP A 45 -11.98 2.97 8.42
N ARG A 46 -10.74 3.31 8.79
CA ARG A 46 -9.56 3.02 7.97
C ARG A 46 -9.34 1.53 7.81
N LEU A 47 -9.45 0.74 8.88
CA LEU A 47 -9.33 -0.72 8.79
C LEU A 47 -10.46 -1.33 7.97
N GLN A 48 -11.70 -0.87 8.14
CA GLN A 48 -12.84 -1.33 7.35
C GLN A 48 -12.65 -1.04 5.86
N ARG A 49 -12.24 0.18 5.51
CA ARG A 49 -11.93 0.56 4.12
C ARG A 49 -10.81 -0.30 3.54
N PHE A 50 -9.75 -0.53 4.31
CA PHE A 50 -8.63 -1.38 3.89
C PHE A 50 -9.10 -2.80 3.56
N ILE A 51 -9.93 -3.39 4.43
CA ILE A 51 -10.46 -4.75 4.23
C ILE A 51 -11.26 -4.87 2.93
N THR A 52 -11.99 -3.81 2.55
CA THR A 52 -12.80 -3.77 1.34
C THR A 52 -12.08 -3.30 0.09
N ALA A 53 -10.90 -2.70 0.22
CA ALA A 53 -10.14 -2.18 -0.91
C ALA A 53 -9.43 -3.32 -1.66
N ASP A 54 -9.40 -3.22 -2.98
CA ASP A 54 -8.55 -4.07 -3.82
C ASP A 54 -7.15 -3.46 -3.87
N PHE A 55 -6.13 -4.31 -3.83
CA PHE A 55 -4.75 -3.84 -3.89
C PHE A 55 -4.44 -3.43 -5.33
N ALA A 56 -3.90 -2.22 -5.50
CA ALA A 56 -3.41 -1.77 -6.79
C ALA A 56 -2.08 -2.45 -7.08
N GLN A 57 -1.93 -3.01 -8.27
CA GLN A 57 -0.64 -3.47 -8.78
C GLN A 57 -0.13 -2.46 -9.79
N VAL A 58 1.16 -2.12 -9.70
CA VAL A 58 1.80 -1.18 -10.62
C VAL A 58 3.22 -1.64 -10.94
N ASP A 59 3.54 -1.67 -12.23
CA ASP A 59 4.91 -1.97 -12.66
C ASP A 59 5.82 -0.77 -12.38
N TYR A 60 7.12 -1.03 -12.16
CA TYR A 60 8.09 0.02 -11.83
C TYR A 60 8.07 1.17 -12.85
N THR A 61 8.04 0.84 -14.15
CA THR A 61 8.03 1.84 -15.24
C THR A 61 6.78 2.72 -15.19
N ASP A 62 5.62 2.12 -14.90
CA ASP A 62 4.35 2.86 -14.79
C ASP A 62 4.34 3.73 -13.54
N ALA A 63 4.86 3.22 -12.42
CA ALA A 63 5.01 3.98 -11.18
C ALA A 63 5.87 5.23 -11.39
N VAL A 64 7.03 5.10 -12.04
CA VAL A 64 7.88 6.24 -12.41
C VAL A 64 7.13 7.21 -13.32
N THR A 65 6.43 6.71 -14.35
CA THR A 65 5.66 7.54 -15.28
C THR A 65 4.56 8.34 -14.57
N ILE A 66 3.86 7.72 -13.62
CA ILE A 66 2.82 8.39 -12.80
C ILE A 66 3.46 9.51 -11.97
N LEU A 67 4.60 9.22 -11.33
CA LEU A 67 5.30 10.17 -10.47
C LEU A 67 5.88 11.35 -11.27
N GLU A 68 6.46 11.13 -12.44
CA GLU A 68 6.96 12.20 -13.31
C GLU A 68 5.82 13.10 -13.82
N ASN A 69 4.63 12.54 -14.06
CA ASN A 69 3.48 13.27 -14.61
C ASN A 69 2.49 13.79 -13.56
N CYS A 70 2.74 13.57 -12.25
CA CYS A 70 1.80 13.98 -11.21
C CYS A 70 1.78 15.49 -10.92
N GLY A 71 2.77 16.23 -11.43
CA GLY A 71 2.89 17.67 -11.21
C GLY A 71 3.27 18.06 -9.78
N LYS A 72 3.62 17.11 -8.91
CA LYS A 72 4.20 17.40 -7.59
C LYS A 72 5.70 17.58 -7.66
N GLN A 73 6.21 18.41 -6.75
CA GLN A 73 7.63 18.47 -6.46
C GLN A 73 7.93 17.53 -5.28
N PHE A 74 8.82 16.58 -5.54
CA PHE A 74 9.34 15.66 -4.53
C PHE A 74 10.71 16.15 -4.04
N GLU A 75 11.09 15.80 -2.81
CA GLU A 75 12.41 16.12 -2.26
C GLU A 75 13.50 15.28 -2.94
N ASN A 76 13.19 14.02 -3.21
CA ASN A 76 14.03 13.08 -3.94
C ASN A 76 13.68 13.10 -5.43
N PRO A 77 14.69 13.02 -6.31
CA PRO A 77 14.44 13.00 -7.74
C PRO A 77 13.72 11.71 -8.16
N VAL A 78 12.78 11.85 -9.10
CA VAL A 78 12.12 10.72 -9.77
C VAL A 78 12.64 10.66 -11.20
N TYR A 79 13.19 9.52 -11.58
CA TYR A 79 13.51 9.19 -12.98
C TYR A 79 13.71 7.68 -13.12
N TRP A 80 13.56 7.17 -14.35
CA TRP A 80 13.74 5.73 -14.60
C TRP A 80 15.16 5.27 -14.25
N GLY A 81 15.28 4.27 -13.39
CA GLY A 81 16.56 3.74 -12.90
C GLY A 81 16.95 4.18 -11.49
N VAL A 82 16.12 4.97 -10.80
CA VAL A 82 16.29 5.28 -9.37
C VAL A 82 15.28 4.50 -8.52
N ASP A 83 15.69 4.10 -7.32
CA ASP A 83 14.77 3.53 -6.34
C ASP A 83 13.72 4.57 -5.91
N LEU A 84 12.49 4.10 -5.70
CA LEU A 84 11.42 4.94 -5.16
C LEU A 84 11.67 5.19 -3.67
N SER A 85 11.61 6.46 -3.27
CA SER A 85 11.69 6.86 -1.86
C SER A 85 10.32 6.72 -1.18
N SER A 86 10.30 6.79 0.16
CA SER A 86 9.06 6.68 0.94
C SER A 86 8.05 7.80 0.69
N GLU A 87 8.43 8.94 0.13
CA GLU A 87 7.47 9.96 -0.32
C GLU A 87 6.79 9.56 -1.64
N HIS A 88 7.51 8.90 -2.55
CA HIS A 88 6.98 8.43 -3.82
C HIS A 88 5.97 7.29 -3.58
N GLU A 89 6.35 6.32 -2.75
CA GLU A 89 5.48 5.19 -2.35
C GLU A 89 4.19 5.70 -1.70
N ARG A 90 4.31 6.70 -0.82
CA ARG A 90 3.16 7.31 -0.14
C ARG A 90 2.25 8.06 -1.10
N TYR A 91 2.80 8.81 -2.05
CA TYR A 91 2.00 9.47 -3.07
C TYR A 91 1.19 8.46 -3.90
N LEU A 92 1.83 7.37 -4.33
CA LEU A 92 1.15 6.32 -5.09
C LEU A 92 0.01 5.70 -4.28
N ALA A 93 0.26 5.35 -3.01
CA ALA A 93 -0.74 4.69 -2.16
C ALA A 93 -1.87 5.62 -1.70
N GLU A 94 -1.54 6.80 -1.21
CA GLU A 94 -2.51 7.68 -0.53
C GLU A 94 -3.22 8.63 -1.48
N GLU A 95 -2.58 9.05 -2.58
CA GLU A 95 -3.11 10.09 -3.46
C GLU A 95 -3.54 9.58 -4.82
N HIS A 96 -2.71 8.76 -5.46
CA HIS A 96 -3.00 8.25 -6.81
C HIS A 96 -3.98 7.07 -6.78
N PHE A 97 -3.62 5.98 -6.10
CA PHE A 97 -4.44 4.76 -6.05
C PHE A 97 -5.48 4.78 -4.93
N LYS A 98 -5.22 5.51 -3.83
CA LYS A 98 -6.05 5.54 -2.62
C LYS A 98 -6.34 4.14 -2.08
N ALA A 99 -5.37 3.25 -2.24
CA ALA A 99 -5.42 1.84 -1.92
C ALA A 99 -4.00 1.34 -1.63
N PRO A 100 -3.85 0.20 -0.94
CA PRO A 100 -2.56 -0.45 -0.81
C PRO A 100 -1.99 -0.78 -2.19
N VAL A 101 -0.71 -0.47 -2.40
CA VAL A 101 -0.03 -0.63 -3.69
C VAL A 101 1.03 -1.71 -3.58
N VAL A 102 1.04 -2.61 -4.56
CA VAL A 102 2.09 -3.60 -4.77
C VAL A 102 2.84 -3.20 -6.03
N GLY A 103 4.13 -2.89 -5.88
CA GLY A 103 5.00 -2.49 -6.98
C GLY A 103 6.11 -3.49 -7.22
N GLU A 104 6.47 -3.68 -8.48
CA GLU A 104 7.76 -4.30 -8.81
C GLU A 104 8.92 -3.38 -8.38
N LYS A 105 9.96 -3.98 -7.80
CA LYS A 105 11.21 -3.27 -7.54
C LYS A 105 11.96 -3.05 -8.85
N LEU A 106 12.84 -2.03 -8.85
CA LEU A 106 13.73 -1.75 -9.96
C LEU A 106 14.37 -3.07 -10.46
N PRO A 107 14.29 -3.39 -11.77
CA PRO A 107 14.91 -4.59 -12.31
C PRO A 107 16.42 -4.57 -12.07
N GLU A 108 16.97 -5.65 -11.51
CA GLU A 108 18.42 -5.77 -11.35
C GLU A 108 19.08 -5.71 -12.73
N ARG A 109 20.05 -4.80 -12.89
CA ARG A 109 20.88 -4.76 -14.09
C ARG A 109 21.79 -5.99 -14.08
N HIS A 110 21.50 -6.98 -14.91
CA HIS A 110 22.41 -8.07 -15.23
C HIS A 110 23.63 -7.59 -16.03
#